data_AF-A0A7C4M9W4-F1
#
_entry.id   AF-A0A7C4M9W4-F1
#
_cell.length_a   1.000
_cell.length_b   1.000
_cell.length_c   1.000
_cell.angle_alpha   90.00
_cell.angle_beta   90.00
_cell.angle_gamma   90.00
#
_symmetry.space_group_name_H-M   'P 1'
#
loop_
_entity.id
_entity.type
_entity.pdbx_description
1 polymer ?
#
loop_
_entity_poly.entity_id
_entity_poly.type
_entity_poly.pdbx_seq_one_letter_code
_entity_poly.pdbx_strand_id
1 'polypeptide(L)'
;MSTISVTEDVKEALLRIASELQIRWGRRVDLNEAIRYLINKGVKKPELLDKACEPVEGFGGAYKELKEERRKDEERAFRKFGV
;
A
#
# COMPACT_ATOMS: atom_id res chain seq x y z
N MET A 1 1.34 32.34 4.18
CA MET A 1 1.74 32.12 2.77
C MET A 1 3.25 32.31 2.73
N SER A 2 4.00 31.27 2.40
CA SER A 2 5.47 31.30 2.36
C SER A 2 5.91 31.01 0.93
N THR A 3 6.77 31.85 0.37
CA THR A 3 7.28 31.68 -0.99
C THR A 3 8.60 30.92 -0.93
N ILE A 4 8.71 29.87 -1.75
CA ILE A 4 9.95 29.13 -1.96
C ILE A 4 10.40 29.43 -3.38
N SER A 5 11.54 30.09 -3.52
CA SER A 5 12.16 30.31 -4.83
C SER A 5 12.90 29.06 -5.26
N VAL A 6 12.62 28.58 -6.47
CA VAL A 6 13.28 27.43 -7.09
C VAL A 6 13.76 27.83 -8.48
N THR A 7 14.73 27.09 -9.01
CA THR A 7 15.17 27.24 -10.39
C THR A 7 14.08 26.75 -11.37
N GLU A 8 14.11 27.23 -12.62
CA GLU A 8 13.04 26.92 -13.58
C GLU A 8 12.96 25.43 -13.92
N ASP A 9 14.09 24.74 -13.99
CA ASP A 9 14.17 23.29 -14.20
C ASP A 9 13.47 22.50 -13.08
N VAL A 10 13.64 22.91 -11.81
CA VAL A 10 12.96 22.31 -10.67
C VAL A 10 11.46 22.56 -10.73
N LYS A 11 11.05 23.77 -11.15
CA LYS A 11 9.64 24.13 -11.33
C LYS A 11 8.98 23.30 -12.43
N GLU A 12 9.64 23.10 -13.56
CA GLU A 12 9.19 22.21 -14.63
C GLU A 12 9.04 20.76 -14.13
N ALA A 13 10.02 20.26 -13.38
CA ALA A 13 9.97 18.93 -12.79
C ALA A 13 8.79 18.75 -11.82
N LEU A 14 8.56 19.73 -10.94
CA LEU A 14 7.40 19.72 -10.04
C LEU A 14 6.08 19.73 -10.79
N LEU A 15 5.99 20.47 -11.90
CA LEU A 15 4.79 20.51 -12.73
C LEU A 15 4.51 19.18 -13.43
N ARG A 16 5.56 18.48 -13.88
CA ARG A 16 5.43 17.10 -14.40
C ARG A 16 4.88 16.15 -13.33
N ILE A 17 5.44 16.18 -12.14
CA ILE A 17 5.01 15.34 -11.01
C ILE A 17 3.56 15.64 -10.62
N ALA A 18 3.18 16.92 -10.55
CA ALA A 18 1.79 17.33 -10.28
C ALA A 18 0.82 16.80 -11.35
N SER A 19 1.23 16.82 -12.62
CA SER A 19 0.42 16.31 -13.74
C SER A 19 0.21 14.79 -13.65
N GLU A 20 1.27 14.04 -13.34
CA GLU A 20 1.18 12.59 -13.11
C GLU A 20 0.25 12.26 -11.93
N LEU A 21 0.37 12.99 -10.83
CA LEU A 21 -0.50 12.82 -9.66
C LEU A 21 -1.96 13.16 -9.98
N GLN A 22 -2.19 14.21 -10.78
CA GLN A 22 -3.52 14.60 -11.21
C GLN A 22 -4.20 13.50 -12.03
N ILE A 23 -3.47 12.87 -12.97
CA ILE A 23 -3.97 11.72 -13.73
C ILE A 23 -4.25 10.54 -12.78
N ARG A 24 -3.32 10.24 -11.88
CA ARG A 24 -3.43 9.09 -10.96
C ARG A 24 -4.59 9.23 -9.97
N TRP A 25 -4.86 10.43 -9.46
CA TRP A 25 -5.88 10.68 -8.45
C TRP A 25 -7.22 11.14 -9.03
N GLY A 26 -7.28 11.45 -10.33
CA GLY A 26 -8.51 11.91 -10.98
C GLY A 26 -9.02 13.27 -10.48
N ARG A 27 -8.14 14.08 -9.87
CA ARG A 27 -8.48 15.40 -9.32
C ARG A 27 -7.34 16.39 -9.57
N ARG A 28 -7.64 17.69 -9.56
CA ARG A 28 -6.63 18.74 -9.67
C ARG A 28 -5.62 18.64 -8.51
N VAL A 29 -4.34 18.73 -8.84
CA VAL A 29 -3.22 18.70 -7.88
C VAL A 29 -2.41 19.98 -8.00
N ASP A 30 -2.12 20.62 -6.87
CA ASP A 30 -1.28 21.82 -6.83
C ASP A 30 0.21 21.50 -6.55
N LEU A 31 1.08 22.51 -6.69
CA LEU A 31 2.52 22.33 -6.46
C LEU A 31 2.85 22.03 -4.98
N ASN A 32 2.05 22.51 -4.03
CA ASN A 32 2.24 22.19 -2.61
C ASN A 32 1.90 20.73 -2.31
N GLU A 33 0.87 20.19 -2.94
CA GLU A 33 0.51 18.77 -2.87
C GLU A 33 1.60 17.90 -3.51
N ALA A 34 2.17 18.32 -4.64
CA ALA A 34 3.31 17.64 -5.24
C ALA A 34 4.53 17.62 -4.30
N ILE A 35 4.86 18.76 -3.67
CA ILE A 35 5.94 18.85 -2.67
C ILE A 35 5.66 17.94 -1.47
N ARG A 36 4.45 17.97 -0.90
CA ARG A 36 4.05 17.08 0.21
C ARG A 36 4.14 15.61 -0.17
N TYR A 37 3.73 15.27 -1.39
CA TYR A 37 3.84 13.91 -1.92
C TYR A 37 5.30 13.47 -1.95
N LEU A 38 6.22 14.30 -2.46
CA LEU A 38 7.65 13.99 -2.50
C LEU A 38 8.26 13.82 -1.11
N ILE A 39 7.94 14.71 -0.18
CA ILE A 39 8.37 14.61 1.22
C ILE A 39 7.90 13.27 1.82
N ASN A 40 6.63 12.93 1.64
CA ASN A 40 6.05 11.71 2.19
C ASN A 40 6.53 10.44 1.48
N LYS A 41 6.83 10.49 0.18
CA LYS A 41 7.35 9.36 -0.59
C LYS A 41 8.69 8.86 -0.06
N GLY A 42 9.50 9.76 0.51
CA GLY A 42 10.77 9.42 1.17
C GLY A 42 10.60 8.79 2.56
N VAL A 43 9.45 8.99 3.21
CA VAL A 43 9.19 8.47 4.56
C VAL A 43 8.56 7.07 4.44
N LYS A 44 9.41 6.04 4.49
CA LYS A 44 8.93 4.67 4.70
C LYS A 44 8.40 4.56 6.13
N LYS A 45 7.12 4.19 6.28
CA LYS A 45 6.48 3.91 7.57
C LYS A 45 6.29 2.40 7.73
N PRO A 46 7.34 1.64 8.06
CA PRO A 46 7.25 0.17 8.20
C PRO A 46 6.17 -0.23 9.21
N GLU A 47 5.98 0.57 10.25
CA GLU A 47 4.96 0.42 11.29
C GLU A 47 3.53 0.31 10.73
N LEU A 48 3.24 0.92 9.58
CA LEU A 48 1.92 0.81 8.94
C LEU A 48 1.72 -0.55 8.28
N LEU A 49 2.81 -1.17 7.78
CA LEU A 49 2.76 -2.52 7.24
C LEU A 49 2.52 -3.52 8.36
N ASP A 50 3.21 -3.36 9.49
CA ASP A 50 3.04 -4.21 10.66
C ASP A 50 1.59 -4.15 11.16
N LYS A 51 1.05 -2.93 11.32
CA LYS A 51 -0.35 -2.72 11.70
C LYS A 51 -1.35 -3.28 10.69
N ALA A 52 -1.07 -3.18 9.39
CA ALA A 52 -1.95 -3.75 8.37
C ALA A 52 -1.97 -5.29 8.39
N CYS A 53 -0.89 -5.90 8.89
CA CYS A 53 -0.76 -7.34 9.06
C CYS A 53 -1.21 -7.82 10.47
N GLU A 54 -1.64 -6.93 11.35
CA GLU A 54 -2.12 -7.31 12.66
C GLU A 54 -3.39 -8.18 12.55
N PRO A 55 -3.47 -9.28 13.32
CA PRO A 55 -4.66 -10.11 13.36
C PRO A 55 -5.89 -9.30 13.78
N VAL A 56 -6.95 -9.38 12.98
CA VAL A 56 -8.27 -8.87 13.38
C VAL A 56 -8.87 -9.73 14.49
N GLU A 57 -9.83 -9.19 15.24
CA GLU A 57 -10.58 -9.98 16.23
C GLU A 57 -11.17 -11.24 15.58
N GLY A 58 -11.01 -12.39 16.26
CA GLY A 58 -11.46 -13.68 15.74
C GLY A 58 -10.51 -14.36 14.74
N PHE A 59 -9.41 -13.70 14.32
CA PHE A 59 -8.43 -14.30 13.40
C PHE A 59 -7.91 -15.65 13.88
N GLY A 60 -7.57 -15.78 15.17
CA GLY A 60 -7.01 -17.03 15.71
C GLY A 60 -7.96 -18.23 15.54
N GLY A 61 -9.27 -18.02 15.71
CA GLY A 61 -10.27 -19.06 15.51
C GLY A 61 -10.43 -19.42 14.04
N ALA A 62 -10.66 -18.41 13.18
CA ALA A 62 -10.81 -18.60 11.75
C ALA A 62 -9.58 -19.24 11.09
N TYR A 63 -8.37 -18.84 11.52
CA TYR A 63 -7.11 -19.40 11.03
C TYR A 63 -6.93 -20.88 11.42
N LYS A 64 -7.33 -21.25 12.64
CA LYS A 64 -7.27 -22.63 13.10
C LYS A 64 -8.25 -23.51 12.32
N GLU A 65 -9.49 -23.04 12.15
CA GLU A 65 -10.51 -23.74 11.36
C GLU A 65 -10.06 -23.96 9.92
N LEU A 66 -9.53 -22.91 9.28
CA LEU A 66 -8.97 -23.00 7.92
C LEU A 66 -7.87 -24.08 7.81
N LYS A 67 -6.94 -24.13 8.77
CA LYS A 67 -5.90 -25.15 8.78
C LYS A 67 -6.43 -26.56 8.99
N GLU A 68 -7.43 -26.73 9.86
CA GLU A 68 -8.02 -28.04 10.13
C GLU A 68 -8.78 -28.57 8.91
N GLU A 69 -9.58 -27.74 8.23
CA GLU A 69 -10.26 -28.12 7.00
C GLU A 69 -9.26 -28.44 5.88
N ARG A 70 -8.17 -27.66 5.77
CA ARG A 70 -7.12 -27.95 4.80
C ARG A 70 -6.48 -29.32 5.02
N ARG A 71 -6.20 -29.68 6.27
CA ARG A 71 -5.65 -31.00 6.60
C ARG A 71 -6.63 -32.13 6.23
N LYS A 72 -7.94 -31.94 6.48
CA LYS A 72 -8.96 -32.92 6.08
C LYS A 72 -9.05 -33.08 4.57
N ASP A 73 -8.87 -32.00 3.81
CA ASP A 73 -8.82 -32.05 2.35
C ASP A 73 -7.62 -32.85 1.85
N GLU A 74 -6.46 -32.63 2.44
CA GLU A 74 -5.24 -33.36 2.10
C GLU A 74 -5.37 -34.85 2.46
N GLU A 75 -5.93 -35.19 3.62
CA GLU A 75 -6.23 -36.57 3.99
C GLU A 75 -7.23 -37.23 3.02
N ARG A 76 -8.27 -36.50 2.60
CA ARG A 76 -9.25 -36.98 1.61
C ARG A 76 -8.58 -37.20 0.24
N ALA A 77 -7.73 -36.29 -0.19
CA ALA A 77 -6.97 -36.40 -1.43
C ALA A 77 -6.01 -37.60 -1.39
N PHE A 78 -5.27 -37.76 -0.31
CA PHE A 78 -4.37 -38.90 -0.09
C PHE A 78 -5.13 -40.23 -0.14
N ARG A 79 -6.28 -40.34 0.55
CA ARG A 79 -7.11 -41.56 0.50
C ARG A 79 -7.67 -41.86 -0.89
N LYS A 80 -8.00 -40.83 -1.67
CA LYS A 80 -8.66 -40.98 -2.98
C LYS A 80 -7.66 -41.19 -4.12
N PHE A 81 -6.47 -40.60 -4.04
CA PHE A 81 -5.51 -40.55 -5.13
C PHE A 81 -4.13 -41.13 -4.78
N GLY A 82 -3.86 -41.46 -3.52
CA GLY A 82 -2.61 -42.09 -3.08
C GLY A 82 -1.38 -41.18 -3.16
N VAL A 83 -1.57 -39.86 -3.28
CA VAL A 83 -0.53 -38.83 -3.30
C VAL A 83 -0.66 -37.95 -2.07
#